data_AF-A0A6L8FXJ7-F1
#
_entry.id   AF-A0A6L8FXJ7-F1
#
_cell.length_a   1.000
_cell.length_b   1.000
_cell.length_c   1.000
_cell.angle_alpha   90.00
_cell.angle_beta   90.00
_cell.angle_gamma   90.00
#
_symmetry.space_group_name_H-M   'P 1'
#
loop_
_entity.id
_entity.type
_entity.pdbx_description
1 polymer ?
#
loop_
_entity_poly.entity_id
_entity_poly.type
_entity_poly.pdbx_seq_one_letter_code
_entity_poly.pdbx_strand_id
1 'polypeptide(L)'
;DADGDLDLYVANDGVRNALYRNDGGTFVDIALTAGAAYNGNGQAEAGMGVAAGDVDADGDPDLFVTNFSRESNTLYRNDGALRFTDSGATIGLADPSLRPLGFGTLFFDADNDADLDLFVANGHVMDRIQLLEEDLRYAQPDQLFANSGGQFRDVSAAAGPAFARIAVSRGAAYGDYDADGDLDLLVTHASGPAALYRNDLPPRSHWLLMEGLVAGARVRLLCDGHQQTRTVTAGGSYLSASDPRLHFGLGTCARVEHLEIRWPDGARDDYYDLAADQVFHSGR
;
A
#
# COMPACT_ATOMS: atom_id res chain seq x y z
N ASP A 1 -9.39 -13.42 5.19
CA ASP A 1 -10.73 -13.13 5.80
C ASP A 1 -10.70 -13.04 7.34
N ALA A 2 -9.51 -12.88 7.95
CA ALA A 2 -9.33 -12.80 9.40
C ALA A 2 -9.74 -14.09 10.17
N ASP A 3 -9.67 -15.24 9.52
CA ASP A 3 -9.87 -16.55 10.16
C ASP A 3 -8.62 -17.10 10.88
N GLY A 4 -7.48 -16.43 10.74
CA GLY A 4 -6.19 -16.79 11.34
C GLY A 4 -5.19 -17.39 10.35
N ASP A 5 -5.65 -17.75 9.15
CA ASP A 5 -4.82 -18.23 8.06
C ASP A 5 -4.43 -17.07 7.11
N LEU A 6 -3.20 -17.10 6.60
CA LEU A 6 -2.75 -16.14 5.59
C LEU A 6 -3.27 -16.52 4.21
N ASP A 7 -4.05 -15.62 3.62
CA ASP A 7 -4.49 -15.68 2.23
C ASP A 7 -3.43 -15.14 1.26
N LEU A 8 -3.54 -15.49 -0.03
CA LEU A 8 -2.60 -15.05 -1.06
C LEU A 8 -3.33 -14.38 -2.23
N TYR A 9 -2.94 -13.15 -2.56
CA TYR A 9 -3.36 -12.48 -3.79
C TYR A 9 -2.20 -12.42 -4.79
N VAL A 10 -2.50 -12.67 -6.06
CA VAL A 10 -1.54 -12.67 -7.16
C VAL A 10 -2.10 -11.85 -8.32
N ALA A 11 -1.43 -10.73 -8.63
CA ALA A 11 -1.65 -10.02 -9.87
C ALA A 11 -0.96 -10.76 -11.02
N ASN A 12 -1.68 -10.94 -12.14
CA ASN A 12 -1.18 -11.65 -13.31
C ASN A 12 -1.08 -10.72 -14.52
N ASP A 13 -0.11 -10.98 -15.39
CA ASP A 13 0.12 -10.21 -16.61
C ASP A 13 -0.80 -10.70 -17.75
N GLY A 14 -1.85 -9.94 -18.06
CA GLY A 14 -2.70 -10.09 -19.23
C GLY A 14 -3.76 -11.19 -19.09
N VAL A 15 -3.89 -11.78 -17.90
CA VAL A 15 -4.89 -12.79 -17.54
C VAL A 15 -5.48 -12.47 -16.18
N ARG A 16 -6.58 -13.12 -15.81
CA ARG A 16 -7.26 -12.85 -14.54
C ARG A 16 -6.33 -12.97 -13.34
N ASN A 17 -6.48 -12.09 -12.37
CA ASN A 17 -5.79 -12.19 -11.08
C ASN A 17 -6.30 -13.41 -10.29
N ALA A 18 -5.51 -13.85 -9.32
CA ALA A 18 -5.86 -14.96 -8.43
C ALA A 18 -5.89 -14.50 -6.96
N LEU A 19 -6.88 -15.01 -6.22
CA LEU A 19 -7.05 -14.82 -4.79
C LEU A 19 -7.26 -16.20 -4.21
N TYR A 20 -6.26 -16.70 -3.50
CA TYR A 20 -6.30 -17.99 -2.87
C TYR A 20 -6.64 -17.82 -1.39
N ARG A 21 -7.85 -18.26 -1.02
CA ARG A 21 -8.20 -18.40 0.39
C ARG A 21 -7.51 -19.63 0.97
N ASN A 22 -6.92 -19.49 2.14
CA ASN A 22 -6.23 -20.57 2.82
C ASN A 22 -7.14 -21.27 3.83
N ASP A 23 -7.65 -22.44 3.47
CA ASP A 23 -8.51 -23.26 4.34
C ASP A 23 -7.65 -24.26 5.14
N GLY A 24 -6.90 -23.80 6.15
CA GLY A 24 -6.07 -24.67 7.00
C GLY A 24 -4.90 -25.34 6.28
N GLY A 25 -4.23 -24.61 5.38
CA GLY A 25 -3.12 -25.07 4.56
C GLY A 25 -3.51 -25.53 3.15
N THR A 26 -4.81 -25.52 2.82
CA THR A 26 -5.32 -25.81 1.48
C THR A 26 -5.77 -24.53 0.79
N PHE A 27 -5.15 -24.19 -0.35
CA PHE A 27 -5.46 -22.96 -1.06
C PHE A 27 -6.57 -23.17 -2.11
N VAL A 28 -7.61 -22.35 -2.04
CA VAL A 28 -8.75 -22.36 -2.98
C VAL A 28 -8.80 -21.03 -3.72
N ASP A 29 -8.70 -21.07 -5.05
CA ASP A 29 -8.87 -19.86 -5.89
C ASP A 29 -10.33 -19.41 -5.87
N ILE A 30 -10.58 -18.27 -5.23
CA ILE A 30 -11.88 -17.64 -5.10
C ILE A 30 -11.96 -16.30 -5.85
N ALA A 31 -10.95 -15.91 -6.62
CA ALA A 31 -10.83 -14.56 -7.21
C ALA A 31 -12.07 -14.12 -7.98
N LEU A 32 -12.64 -15.04 -8.77
CA LEU A 32 -13.79 -14.75 -9.61
C LEU A 32 -15.04 -14.48 -8.76
N THR A 33 -15.30 -15.36 -7.78
CA THR A 33 -16.46 -15.23 -6.88
C THR A 33 -16.30 -14.09 -5.88
N ALA A 34 -15.06 -13.74 -5.54
CA ALA A 34 -14.71 -12.63 -4.67
C ALA A 34 -14.75 -11.28 -5.40
N GLY A 35 -14.83 -11.23 -6.73
CA GLY A 35 -14.82 -9.98 -7.48
C GLY A 35 -13.44 -9.34 -7.67
N ALA A 36 -12.36 -10.08 -7.40
CA ALA A 36 -10.97 -9.58 -7.47
C ALA A 36 -10.17 -10.15 -8.65
N ALA A 37 -10.82 -10.82 -9.60
CA ALA A 37 -10.19 -11.47 -10.76
C ALA A 37 -10.00 -10.56 -11.98
N TYR A 38 -10.85 -9.56 -12.12
CA TYR A 38 -10.95 -8.65 -13.28
C TYR A 38 -11.22 -7.23 -12.79
N ASN A 39 -11.05 -6.22 -13.63
CA ASN A 39 -11.50 -4.86 -13.29
C ASN A 39 -13.03 -4.73 -13.33
N GLY A 40 -13.55 -3.53 -13.01
CA GLY A 40 -14.98 -3.23 -12.96
C GLY A 40 -15.72 -3.41 -14.30
N ASN A 41 -15.00 -3.49 -15.43
CA ASN A 41 -15.55 -3.78 -16.75
C ASN A 41 -15.49 -5.27 -17.13
N GLY A 42 -15.01 -6.13 -16.23
CA GLY A 42 -14.84 -7.56 -16.45
C GLY A 42 -13.66 -7.91 -17.36
N GLN A 43 -12.66 -7.03 -17.47
CA GLN A 43 -11.48 -7.22 -18.30
C GLN A 43 -10.30 -7.72 -17.45
N ALA A 44 -9.51 -8.62 -18.04
CA ALA A 44 -8.19 -8.94 -17.50
C ALA A 44 -7.24 -7.79 -17.84
N GLU A 45 -6.35 -7.48 -16.91
CA GLU A 45 -5.36 -6.42 -17.03
C GLU A 45 -3.97 -7.04 -16.89
N ALA A 46 -2.95 -6.28 -17.27
CA ALA A 46 -1.55 -6.65 -17.16
C ALA A 46 -0.99 -6.17 -15.81
N GLY A 47 -1.37 -6.90 -14.76
CA GLY A 47 -0.98 -6.62 -13.38
C GLY A 47 0.51 -6.86 -13.11
N MET A 48 1.19 -5.86 -12.57
CA MET A 48 2.65 -5.83 -12.38
C MET A 48 3.10 -5.70 -10.92
N GLY A 49 2.20 -5.28 -10.03
CA GLY A 49 2.48 -5.03 -8.62
C GLY A 49 1.21 -5.08 -7.79
N VAL A 50 1.36 -5.41 -6.50
CA VAL A 50 0.27 -5.54 -5.52
C VAL A 50 0.64 -4.83 -4.23
N ALA A 51 -0.32 -4.11 -3.67
CA ALA A 51 -0.32 -3.65 -2.29
C ALA A 51 -1.64 -4.06 -1.61
N ALA A 52 -1.60 -4.26 -0.29
CA ALA A 52 -2.77 -4.53 0.53
C ALA A 52 -2.75 -3.62 1.76
N GLY A 53 -3.89 -3.02 2.10
CA GLY A 53 -4.02 -2.05 3.18
C GLY A 53 -5.46 -1.60 3.35
N ASP A 54 -5.83 -1.18 4.56
CA ASP A 54 -7.16 -0.65 4.89
C ASP A 54 -7.20 0.84 4.53
N VAL A 55 -7.66 1.18 3.33
CA VAL A 55 -7.52 2.55 2.79
C VAL A 55 -8.73 3.44 3.08
N ASP A 56 -9.85 2.88 3.51
CA ASP A 56 -11.02 3.66 3.93
C ASP A 56 -11.35 3.51 5.43
N ALA A 57 -10.43 2.92 6.20
CA ALA A 57 -10.45 2.79 7.65
C ALA A 57 -11.66 1.99 8.18
N ASP A 58 -12.20 1.08 7.37
CA ASP A 58 -13.34 0.24 7.75
C ASP A 58 -12.92 -1.02 8.52
N GLY A 59 -11.62 -1.28 8.58
CA GLY A 59 -11.07 -2.40 9.31
C GLY A 59 -10.97 -3.67 8.48
N ASP A 60 -10.96 -3.62 7.15
CA ASP A 60 -10.55 -4.73 6.29
C ASP A 60 -9.55 -4.31 5.20
N PRO A 61 -8.64 -5.21 4.80
CA PRO A 61 -7.63 -4.85 3.81
C PRO A 61 -8.24 -4.82 2.41
N ASP A 62 -8.04 -3.71 1.73
CA ASP A 62 -8.24 -3.54 0.30
C ASP A 62 -7.04 -4.03 -0.49
N LEU A 63 -7.21 -4.20 -1.80
CA LEU A 63 -6.13 -4.60 -2.71
C LEU A 63 -5.93 -3.53 -3.78
N PHE A 64 -4.68 -3.21 -4.06
CA PHE A 64 -4.32 -2.33 -5.18
C PHE A 64 -3.42 -3.08 -6.15
N VAL A 65 -3.71 -2.93 -7.44
CA VAL A 65 -2.94 -3.53 -8.55
C VAL A 65 -2.47 -2.45 -9.49
N THR A 66 -1.17 -2.41 -9.74
CA THR A 66 -0.62 -1.59 -10.83
C THR A 66 -0.69 -2.34 -12.14
N ASN A 67 -1.08 -1.65 -13.21
CA ASN A 67 -1.33 -2.26 -14.52
C ASN A 67 -0.43 -1.66 -15.62
N PHE A 68 -0.61 -2.17 -16.84
CA PHE A 68 0.13 -1.72 -18.01
C PHE A 68 -0.38 -0.35 -18.50
N SER A 69 0.43 0.37 -19.28
CA SER A 69 -0.02 1.61 -19.91
C SER A 69 -1.31 1.38 -20.71
N ARG A 70 -2.27 2.31 -20.62
CA ARG A 70 -3.65 2.23 -21.15
C ARG A 70 -4.62 1.36 -20.37
N GLU A 71 -4.19 0.79 -19.26
CA GLU A 71 -5.02 0.14 -18.27
C GLU A 71 -4.91 0.97 -16.99
N SER A 72 -6.04 1.40 -16.43
CA SER A 72 -6.02 2.10 -15.14
C SER A 72 -5.51 1.16 -14.06
N ASN A 73 -4.81 1.68 -13.05
CA ASN A 73 -4.52 0.90 -11.85
C ASN A 73 -5.83 0.63 -11.09
N THR A 74 -5.97 -0.58 -10.55
CA THR A 74 -7.24 -1.05 -9.98
C THR A 74 -7.14 -1.10 -8.46
N LEU A 75 -8.07 -0.41 -7.77
CA LEU A 75 -8.29 -0.59 -6.34
C LEU A 75 -9.55 -1.42 -6.11
N TYR A 76 -9.37 -2.60 -5.55
CA TYR A 76 -10.42 -3.48 -5.09
C TYR A 76 -10.74 -3.16 -3.63
N ARG A 77 -11.88 -2.50 -3.41
CA ARG A 77 -12.39 -2.26 -2.06
C ARG A 77 -13.05 -3.51 -1.51
N ASN A 78 -12.62 -3.97 -0.35
CA ASN A 78 -13.20 -5.11 0.35
C ASN A 78 -14.41 -4.65 1.19
N ASP A 79 -15.30 -5.58 1.55
CA ASP A 79 -16.48 -5.30 2.38
C ASP A 79 -16.50 -6.11 3.69
N GLY A 80 -15.31 -6.54 4.11
CA GLY A 80 -15.09 -7.39 5.28
C GLY A 80 -15.38 -8.87 5.07
N ALA A 81 -15.91 -9.28 3.91
CA ALA A 81 -16.27 -10.67 3.64
C ALA A 81 -15.62 -11.25 2.38
N LEU A 82 -14.45 -10.71 2.00
CA LEU A 82 -13.73 -11.05 0.77
C LEU A 82 -14.59 -10.85 -0.48
N ARG A 83 -15.46 -9.82 -0.47
CA ARG A 83 -16.14 -9.37 -1.68
C ARG A 83 -15.59 -8.02 -2.05
N PHE A 84 -14.99 -7.98 -3.21
CA PHE A 84 -14.23 -6.85 -3.70
C PHE A 84 -15.02 -6.13 -4.80
N THR A 85 -14.94 -4.80 -4.76
CA THR A 85 -15.48 -3.93 -5.80
C THR A 85 -14.37 -3.03 -6.33
N ASP A 86 -14.15 -3.03 -7.65
CA ASP A 86 -13.28 -2.05 -8.29
C ASP A 86 -13.83 -0.63 -8.09
N SER A 87 -13.08 0.17 -7.35
CA SER A 87 -13.41 1.54 -6.98
C SER A 87 -12.46 2.57 -7.58
N GLY A 88 -11.47 2.16 -8.39
CA GLY A 88 -10.40 3.05 -8.86
C GLY A 88 -10.89 4.31 -9.58
N ALA A 89 -11.98 4.19 -10.35
CA ALA A 89 -12.60 5.31 -11.06
C ALA A 89 -13.33 6.30 -10.15
N THR A 90 -13.92 5.84 -9.04
CA THR A 90 -14.76 6.67 -8.16
C THR A 90 -13.96 7.38 -7.08
N ILE A 91 -12.70 6.98 -6.87
CA ILE A 91 -11.82 7.49 -5.80
C ILE A 91 -10.60 8.26 -6.33
N GLY A 92 -10.55 8.56 -7.62
CA GLY A 92 -9.51 9.44 -8.19
C GLY A 92 -8.22 8.76 -8.68
N LEU A 93 -8.18 7.43 -8.78
CA LEU A 93 -6.99 6.69 -9.21
C LEU A 93 -6.94 6.40 -10.71
N ALA A 94 -8.10 6.24 -11.37
CA ALA A 94 -8.15 5.77 -12.76
C ALA A 94 -7.44 6.70 -13.76
N ASP A 95 -7.84 7.96 -13.85
CA ASP A 95 -7.30 8.88 -14.87
C ASP A 95 -5.79 9.15 -14.72
N PRO A 96 -5.25 9.41 -13.51
CA PRO A 96 -3.81 9.64 -13.34
C PRO A 96 -2.95 8.41 -13.63
N SER A 97 -3.48 7.20 -13.43
CA SER A 97 -2.75 5.95 -13.65
C SER A 97 -2.86 5.41 -15.07
N LEU A 98 -3.81 5.89 -15.87
CA LEU A 98 -4.10 5.36 -17.21
C LEU A 98 -2.90 5.36 -18.18
N ARG A 99 -1.98 6.32 -18.05
CA ARG A 99 -0.82 6.45 -18.97
C ARG A 99 0.46 5.81 -18.45
N PRO A 100 0.88 6.06 -17.19
CA PRO A 100 2.06 5.41 -16.65
C PRO A 100 1.94 3.89 -16.65
N LEU A 101 3.08 3.20 -16.72
CA LEU A 101 3.15 1.76 -16.52
C LEU A 101 3.68 1.55 -15.11
N GLY A 102 2.81 1.08 -14.19
CA GLY A 102 3.16 0.89 -12.79
C GLY A 102 3.81 -0.47 -12.50
N PHE A 103 4.70 -0.49 -11.52
CA PHE A 103 5.39 -1.69 -11.01
C PHE A 103 5.28 -1.76 -9.49
N GLY A 104 6.34 -1.43 -8.75
CA GLY A 104 6.32 -1.42 -7.30
C GLY A 104 5.27 -0.46 -6.79
N THR A 105 4.44 -0.92 -5.88
CA THR A 105 3.41 -0.13 -5.21
C THR A 105 3.41 -0.43 -3.71
N LEU A 106 3.04 0.58 -2.91
CA LEU A 106 3.06 0.56 -1.45
C LEU A 106 1.88 1.37 -0.91
N PHE A 107 1.20 0.84 0.10
CA PHE A 107 0.40 1.63 1.02
C PHE A 107 1.23 1.99 2.25
N PHE A 108 1.27 3.25 2.61
CA PHE A 108 1.98 3.79 3.77
C PHE A 108 1.39 5.16 4.13
N ASP A 109 1.53 5.60 5.37
CA ASP A 109 1.06 6.91 5.82
C ASP A 109 2.20 7.93 5.59
N ALA A 110 2.09 8.77 4.56
CA ALA A 110 3.19 9.62 4.12
C ALA A 110 3.23 10.96 4.86
N ASP A 111 2.13 11.42 5.44
CA ASP A 111 2.04 12.70 6.16
C ASP A 111 1.64 12.58 7.63
N ASN A 112 1.63 11.35 8.14
CA ASN A 112 1.26 10.95 9.49
C ASN A 112 -0.18 11.35 9.84
N ASP A 113 -1.12 11.34 8.90
CA ASP A 113 -2.50 11.79 9.11
C ASP A 113 -3.51 10.69 9.48
N ALA A 114 -3.03 9.45 9.64
CA ALA A 114 -3.75 8.21 9.91
C ALA A 114 -4.30 7.47 8.67
N ASP A 115 -4.38 8.13 7.51
CA ASP A 115 -4.82 7.51 6.28
C ASP A 115 -3.63 6.86 5.54
N LEU A 116 -3.87 5.72 4.89
CA LEU A 116 -2.84 5.10 4.04
C LEU A 116 -2.82 5.79 2.68
N ASP A 117 -1.72 6.46 2.37
CA ASP A 117 -1.36 6.98 1.05
C ASP A 117 -0.82 5.88 0.14
N LEU A 118 -0.72 6.21 -1.14
CA LEU A 118 -0.32 5.25 -2.17
C LEU A 118 0.86 5.78 -2.98
N PHE A 119 1.94 5.00 -3.01
CA PHE A 119 3.07 5.22 -3.92
C PHE A 119 3.06 4.22 -5.07
N VAL A 120 3.44 4.69 -6.28
CA VAL A 120 3.59 3.85 -7.47
C VAL A 120 4.90 4.19 -8.19
N ALA A 121 5.78 3.19 -8.28
CA ALA A 121 6.98 3.22 -9.11
C ALA A 121 6.62 2.98 -10.58
N ASN A 122 7.02 3.90 -11.46
CA ASN A 122 6.63 3.87 -12.87
C ASN A 122 7.82 3.68 -13.82
N GLY A 123 7.53 3.07 -14.96
CA GLY A 123 8.46 3.00 -16.08
C GLY A 123 8.06 1.93 -17.08
N HIS A 124 8.00 2.29 -18.35
CA HIS A 124 7.59 1.36 -19.40
C HIS A 124 8.57 0.19 -19.56
N VAL A 125 8.13 -0.93 -20.13
CA VAL A 125 9.00 -2.09 -20.42
C VAL A 125 9.69 -1.99 -21.78
N MET A 126 9.07 -1.32 -22.75
CA MET A 126 9.64 -1.07 -24.08
C MET A 126 10.48 0.20 -24.08
N ASP A 127 11.78 0.06 -24.33
CA ASP A 127 12.79 1.14 -24.29
C ASP A 127 12.61 2.23 -25.36
N ARG A 128 11.84 1.93 -26.41
CA ARG A 128 11.55 2.82 -27.54
C ARG A 128 10.05 3.00 -27.80
N ILE A 129 9.22 2.90 -26.76
CA ILE A 129 7.75 3.03 -26.87
C ILE A 129 7.31 4.30 -27.61
N GLN A 130 8.10 5.38 -27.51
CA GLN A 130 7.87 6.66 -28.17
C GLN A 130 7.79 6.57 -29.71
N LEU A 131 8.37 5.52 -30.31
CA LEU A 131 8.29 5.27 -31.75
C LEU A 131 6.95 4.66 -32.19
N LEU A 132 6.19 4.11 -31.24
CA LEU A 132 4.90 3.47 -31.46
C LEU A 132 3.75 4.33 -30.95
N GLU A 133 3.93 4.96 -29.78
CA GLU A 133 2.95 5.82 -29.12
C GLU A 133 3.57 7.16 -28.71
N GLU A 134 3.10 8.25 -29.32
CA GLU A 134 3.71 9.58 -29.21
C GLU A 134 3.62 10.18 -27.80
N ASP A 135 2.63 9.79 -27.00
CA ASP A 135 2.36 10.29 -25.65
C ASP A 135 2.95 9.42 -24.53
N LEU A 136 3.50 8.25 -24.84
CA LEU A 136 4.16 7.37 -23.86
C LEU A 136 5.66 7.56 -23.84
N ARG A 137 6.30 7.30 -22.69
CA ARG A 137 7.76 7.38 -22.52
C ARG A 137 8.27 6.15 -21.78
N TYR A 138 9.50 5.73 -22.11
CA TYR A 138 10.18 4.62 -21.44
C TYR A 138 10.43 4.93 -19.96
N ALA A 139 11.20 5.98 -19.68
CA ALA A 139 11.35 6.52 -18.35
C ALA A 139 10.15 7.43 -18.02
N GLN A 140 9.62 7.31 -16.82
CA GLN A 140 8.40 7.96 -16.35
C GLN A 140 8.63 8.50 -14.92
N PRO A 141 7.88 9.51 -14.47
CA PRO A 141 7.89 9.92 -13.07
C PRO A 141 7.13 8.91 -12.21
N ASP A 142 7.62 8.67 -11.00
CA ASP A 142 6.86 7.95 -9.97
C ASP A 142 5.66 8.79 -9.51
N GLN A 143 4.67 8.15 -8.91
CA GLN A 143 3.48 8.81 -8.40
C GLN A 143 3.31 8.64 -6.89
N LEU A 144 2.84 9.69 -6.24
CA LEU A 144 2.33 9.68 -4.87
C LEU A 144 0.90 10.21 -4.87
N PHE A 145 0.01 9.45 -4.23
CA PHE A 145 -1.37 9.82 -4.05
C PHE A 145 -1.66 9.98 -2.58
N ALA A 146 -2.06 11.19 -2.19
CA ALA A 146 -2.55 11.45 -0.85
C ALA A 146 -3.98 10.92 -0.72
N ASN A 147 -4.25 10.18 0.35
CA ASN A 147 -5.56 9.68 0.71
C ASN A 147 -6.25 10.65 1.67
N SER A 148 -7.58 10.66 1.67
CA SER A 148 -8.39 11.36 2.66
C SER A 148 -9.71 10.62 2.79
N GLY A 149 -9.82 9.75 3.80
CA GLY A 149 -11.00 8.91 4.02
C GLY A 149 -11.39 8.03 2.82
N GLY A 150 -10.41 7.45 2.13
CA GLY A 150 -10.61 6.59 0.96
C GLY A 150 -10.81 7.32 -0.37
N GLN A 151 -10.42 8.60 -0.45
CA GLN A 151 -10.36 9.40 -1.68
C GLN A 151 -8.93 9.79 -1.99
N PHE A 152 -8.44 9.43 -3.18
CA PHE A 152 -7.06 9.66 -3.58
C PHE A 152 -6.92 10.87 -4.48
N ARG A 153 -5.83 11.62 -4.27
CA ARG A 153 -5.42 12.73 -5.13
C ARG A 153 -3.94 12.60 -5.48
N ASP A 154 -3.61 12.68 -6.77
CA ASP A 154 -2.21 12.76 -7.20
C ASP A 154 -1.56 14.04 -6.63
N VAL A 155 -0.56 13.84 -5.77
CA VAL A 155 0.22 14.89 -5.13
C VAL A 155 1.68 14.89 -5.59
N SER A 156 2.03 14.09 -6.59
CA SER A 156 3.41 13.90 -7.06
C SER A 156 4.12 15.23 -7.37
N ALA A 157 3.39 16.18 -7.97
CA ALA A 157 3.94 17.50 -8.29
C ALA A 157 4.25 18.38 -7.06
N ALA A 158 3.62 18.11 -5.92
CA ALA A 158 3.79 18.82 -4.66
C ALA A 158 4.69 18.06 -3.66
N ALA A 159 4.91 16.76 -3.86
CA ALA A 159 5.66 15.86 -2.99
C ALA A 159 7.20 16.04 -3.06
N GLY A 160 7.67 17.09 -3.73
CA GLY A 160 9.08 17.48 -3.77
C GLY A 160 9.86 17.00 -5.01
N PRO A 161 11.16 17.32 -5.08
CA PRO A 161 11.96 17.13 -6.29
C PRO A 161 12.23 15.67 -6.64
N ALA A 162 12.12 14.74 -5.68
CA ALA A 162 12.27 13.31 -5.92
C ALA A 162 11.25 12.81 -6.97
N PHE A 163 10.00 13.26 -6.88
CA PHE A 163 8.92 12.90 -7.80
C PHE A 163 9.01 13.56 -9.17
N ALA A 164 9.87 14.58 -9.33
CA ALA A 164 10.19 15.13 -10.65
C ALA A 164 11.24 14.30 -11.42
N ARG A 165 11.83 13.28 -10.78
CA ARG A 165 12.81 12.39 -11.42
C ARG A 165 12.11 11.52 -12.44
N ILE A 166 12.66 11.52 -13.66
CA ILE A 166 12.23 10.64 -14.73
C ILE A 166 13.18 9.44 -14.77
N ALA A 167 12.68 8.26 -14.41
CA ALA A 167 13.45 7.03 -14.34
C ALA A 167 12.62 5.82 -14.78
N VAL A 168 13.23 4.64 -14.80
CA VAL A 168 12.54 3.38 -15.06
C VAL A 168 12.44 2.65 -13.74
N SER A 169 11.56 3.12 -12.87
CA SER A 169 11.42 2.59 -11.52
C SER A 169 10.79 1.20 -11.53
N ARG A 170 11.20 0.36 -10.58
CA ARG A 170 10.72 -1.02 -10.44
C ARG A 170 10.34 -1.29 -9.01
N GLY A 171 11.31 -1.66 -8.18
CA GLY A 171 11.06 -1.97 -6.78
C GLY A 171 11.01 -0.73 -5.90
N ALA A 172 10.19 -0.81 -4.86
CA ALA A 172 10.02 0.22 -3.84
C ALA A 172 9.89 -0.44 -2.46
N ALA A 173 10.43 0.21 -1.44
CA ALA A 173 10.29 -0.17 -0.05
C ALA A 173 10.20 1.10 0.79
N TYR A 174 9.39 1.09 1.85
CA TYR A 174 9.37 2.18 2.83
C TYR A 174 10.09 1.79 4.12
N GLY A 175 10.50 2.78 4.90
CA GLY A 175 10.98 2.64 6.26
C GLY A 175 11.43 3.97 6.85
N ASP A 176 11.35 4.10 8.16
CA ASP A 176 11.89 5.23 8.94
C ASP A 176 13.41 5.05 9.08
N TYR A 177 14.18 5.49 8.07
CA TYR A 177 15.61 5.13 7.96
C TYR A 177 16.51 5.96 8.86
N ASP A 178 16.11 7.19 9.19
CA ASP A 178 16.84 8.11 10.07
C ASP A 178 16.23 8.25 11.48
N ALA A 179 15.16 7.49 11.76
CA ALA A 179 14.54 7.35 13.07
C ALA A 179 13.89 8.64 13.60
N ASP A 180 13.29 9.43 12.70
CA ASP A 180 12.51 10.62 13.04
C ASP A 180 10.98 10.40 12.99
N GLY A 181 10.56 9.25 12.45
CA GLY A 181 9.20 8.72 12.50
C GLY A 181 8.26 9.20 11.42
N ASP A 182 8.78 9.90 10.41
CA ASP A 182 8.17 9.86 9.10
C ASP A 182 8.71 8.68 8.29
N LEU A 183 7.95 8.26 7.29
CA LEU A 183 8.35 7.13 6.44
C LEU A 183 9.00 7.64 5.17
N ASP A 184 10.19 7.12 4.89
CA ASP A 184 10.94 7.37 3.66
C ASP A 184 10.75 6.24 2.65
N LEU A 185 11.11 6.52 1.39
CA LEU A 185 11.04 5.52 0.32
C LEU A 185 12.42 5.22 -0.26
N LEU A 186 12.77 3.95 -0.41
CA LEU A 186 13.87 3.49 -1.23
C LEU A 186 13.32 2.91 -2.55
N VAL A 187 13.66 3.55 -3.67
CA VAL A 187 13.21 3.19 -5.01
C VAL A 187 14.39 2.68 -5.85
N THR A 188 14.19 1.56 -6.53
CA THR A 188 15.16 1.00 -7.47
C THR A 188 14.76 1.31 -8.91
N HIS A 189 15.76 1.58 -9.75
CA HIS A 189 15.51 1.85 -11.17
C HIS A 189 16.27 0.86 -12.05
N ALA A 190 15.62 0.36 -13.09
CA ALA A 190 16.26 -0.48 -14.09
C ALA A 190 17.39 0.29 -14.78
N SER A 191 18.60 -0.30 -14.78
CA SER A 191 19.81 0.29 -15.37
C SER A 191 20.17 1.69 -14.81
N GLY A 192 19.74 2.00 -13.59
CA GLY A 192 20.04 3.25 -12.90
C GLY A 192 20.39 3.03 -11.42
N PRO A 193 20.90 4.07 -10.73
CA PRO A 193 21.19 3.98 -9.31
C PRO A 193 19.89 4.00 -8.50
N ALA A 194 19.80 3.22 -7.43
CA ALA A 194 18.72 3.37 -6.46
C ALA A 194 18.65 4.80 -5.90
N ALA A 195 17.47 5.22 -5.47
CA ALA A 195 17.19 6.54 -4.95
C ALA A 195 16.47 6.43 -3.61
N LEU A 196 16.96 7.17 -2.62
CA LEU A 196 16.27 7.38 -1.35
C LEU A 196 15.48 8.68 -1.46
N TYR A 197 14.17 8.59 -1.27
CA TYR A 197 13.26 9.74 -1.19
C TYR A 197 13.04 9.98 0.29
N ARG A 198 13.80 10.95 0.79
CA ARG A 198 13.68 11.38 2.18
C ARG A 198 12.38 12.16 2.35
N ASN A 199 11.58 11.77 3.34
CA ASN A 199 10.46 12.55 3.83
C ASN A 199 10.94 13.45 4.97
N ASP A 200 10.30 14.60 5.14
CA ASP A 200 10.63 15.53 6.23
C ASP A 200 9.33 16.23 6.64
N LEU A 201 8.65 15.66 7.63
CA LEU A 201 7.37 16.16 8.11
C LEU A 201 7.50 17.37 9.06
N PRO A 202 6.47 18.22 9.14
CA PRO A 202 6.48 19.34 10.07
C PRO A 202 6.48 18.85 11.54
N PRO A 203 6.91 19.70 12.49
CA PRO A 203 6.82 19.37 13.91
C PRO A 203 5.37 19.06 14.32
N ARG A 204 5.20 18.10 15.25
CA ARG A 204 3.90 17.61 15.75
C ARG A 204 3.12 16.75 14.74
N SER A 205 3.82 16.10 13.83
CA SER A 205 3.35 14.91 13.10
C SER A 205 3.70 13.66 13.91
N HIS A 206 2.93 13.42 14.98
CA HIS A 206 3.17 12.32 15.92
C HIS A 206 3.05 10.96 15.24
N TRP A 207 3.74 9.97 15.78
CA TRP A 207 3.79 8.62 15.20
C TRP A 207 3.88 7.54 16.28
N LEU A 208 3.60 6.31 15.90
CA LEU A 208 3.93 5.11 16.67
C LEU A 208 4.44 4.03 15.73
N LEU A 209 5.60 3.47 16.03
CA LEU A 209 6.16 2.36 15.27
C LEU A 209 6.16 1.11 16.12
N MET A 210 5.64 0.00 15.59
CA MET A 210 5.48 -1.23 16.34
C MET A 210 6.39 -2.34 15.85
N GLU A 211 7.04 -3.01 16.80
CA GLU A 211 7.89 -4.17 16.54
C GLU A 211 7.50 -5.39 17.39
N GLY A 212 8.04 -6.56 17.07
CA GLY A 212 7.72 -7.83 17.74
C GLY A 212 6.48 -8.54 17.18
N LEU A 213 5.95 -8.07 16.06
CA LEU A 213 4.77 -8.65 15.41
C LEU A 213 5.16 -9.74 14.39
N VAL A 214 4.21 -10.59 14.05
CA VAL A 214 4.35 -11.66 13.05
C VAL A 214 3.34 -11.49 11.93
N ALA A 215 3.62 -12.05 10.75
CA ALA A 215 2.70 -12.01 9.62
C ALA A 215 1.30 -12.52 10.02
N GLY A 216 0.26 -11.79 9.61
CA GLY A 216 -1.14 -12.03 9.97
C GLY A 216 -1.58 -11.37 11.28
N ALA A 217 -0.65 -10.87 12.10
CA ALA A 217 -1.02 -10.04 13.24
C ALA A 217 -1.68 -8.76 12.75
N ARG A 218 -2.85 -8.44 13.33
CA ARG A 218 -3.63 -7.26 13.03
C ARG A 218 -3.65 -6.35 14.24
N VAL A 219 -3.30 -5.10 14.03
CA VAL A 219 -3.31 -4.07 15.07
C VAL A 219 -4.37 -3.04 14.72
N ARG A 220 -5.22 -2.74 15.70
CA ARG A 220 -6.17 -1.65 15.64
C ARG A 220 -5.81 -0.60 16.67
N LEU A 221 -5.74 0.65 16.25
CA LEU A 221 -5.33 1.79 17.06
C LEU A 221 -6.42 2.86 17.05
N LEU A 222 -6.70 3.47 18.19
CA LEU A 222 -7.59 4.62 18.35
C LEU A 222 -6.83 5.80 18.96
N CYS A 223 -6.85 6.96 18.28
CA CYS A 223 -6.23 8.20 18.74
C CYS A 223 -7.09 9.39 18.32
N ASP A 224 -7.51 10.25 19.24
CA ASP A 224 -8.35 11.43 18.98
C ASP A 224 -9.63 11.10 18.17
N GLY A 225 -10.21 9.91 18.40
CA GLY A 225 -11.38 9.43 17.66
C GLY A 225 -11.10 8.89 16.25
N HIS A 226 -9.85 8.92 15.77
CA HIS A 226 -9.43 8.30 14.52
C HIS A 226 -9.00 6.85 14.76
N GLN A 227 -9.61 5.92 14.04
CA GLN A 227 -9.28 4.50 14.11
C GLN A 227 -8.41 4.11 12.92
N GLN A 228 -7.32 3.40 13.17
CA GLN A 228 -6.47 2.81 12.14
C GLN A 228 -6.42 1.30 12.32
N THR A 229 -6.41 0.57 11.22
CA THR A 229 -6.10 -0.86 11.23
C THR A 229 -4.89 -1.11 10.33
N ARG A 230 -3.94 -1.89 10.82
CA ARG A 230 -2.78 -2.35 10.05
C ARG A 230 -2.60 -3.85 10.27
N THR A 231 -2.22 -4.56 9.22
CA THR A 231 -1.96 -6.00 9.28
C THR A 231 -0.53 -6.23 8.81
N VAL A 232 0.23 -7.03 9.55
CA VAL A 232 1.57 -7.44 9.10
C VAL A 232 1.42 -8.38 7.91
N THR A 233 1.88 -7.95 6.75
CA THR A 233 1.92 -8.78 5.55
C THR A 233 3.30 -9.44 5.42
N ALA A 234 3.35 -10.59 4.74
CA ALA A 234 4.61 -11.29 4.47
C ALA A 234 5.18 -10.98 3.06
N GLY A 235 4.65 -9.94 2.40
CA GLY A 235 4.95 -9.67 1.00
C GLY A 235 4.85 -8.18 0.63
N GLY A 236 5.36 -7.89 -0.56
CA GLY A 236 5.45 -6.54 -1.11
C GLY A 236 6.84 -5.94 -0.93
N SER A 237 7.33 -5.07 -1.82
CA SER A 237 6.80 -4.75 -3.16
C SER A 237 7.57 -5.52 -4.26
N TYR A 238 7.39 -5.15 -5.53
CA TYR A 238 8.08 -5.78 -6.67
C TYR A 238 9.60 -5.89 -6.44
N LEU A 239 10.12 -7.12 -6.29
CA LEU A 239 11.53 -7.41 -5.99
C LEU A 239 12.12 -6.62 -4.80
N SER A 240 11.28 -6.25 -3.82
CA SER A 240 11.63 -5.39 -2.68
C SER A 240 10.90 -5.85 -1.42
N ALA A 241 11.30 -5.34 -0.25
CA ALA A 241 10.60 -5.53 1.01
C ALA A 241 10.74 -4.28 1.88
N SER A 242 9.63 -3.80 2.43
CA SER A 242 9.61 -2.68 3.39
C SER A 242 10.09 -3.11 4.77
N ASP A 243 10.31 -2.12 5.63
CA ASP A 243 10.44 -2.33 7.07
C ASP A 243 9.26 -3.17 7.61
N PRO A 244 9.51 -4.26 8.37
CA PRO A 244 8.44 -5.11 8.89
C PRO A 244 7.68 -4.47 10.07
N ARG A 245 8.15 -3.35 10.62
CA ARG A 245 7.49 -2.65 11.71
C ARG A 245 6.23 -1.95 11.21
N LEU A 246 5.13 -2.05 11.96
CA LEU A 246 3.91 -1.34 11.62
C LEU A 246 4.01 0.11 12.07
N HIS A 247 3.85 1.03 11.13
CA HIS A 247 3.79 2.46 11.39
C HIS A 247 2.34 2.94 11.48
N PHE A 248 2.11 3.87 12.39
CA PHE A 248 0.87 4.61 12.57
C PHE A 248 1.21 6.10 12.65
N GLY A 249 0.75 6.88 11.68
CA GLY A 249 0.70 8.34 11.82
C GLY A 249 -0.42 8.72 12.78
N LEU A 250 -0.13 9.61 13.72
CA LEU A 250 -1.06 10.01 14.77
C LEU A 250 -1.47 11.48 14.65
N GLY A 251 -0.98 12.20 13.64
CA GLY A 251 -1.21 13.62 13.44
C GLY A 251 -0.85 14.41 14.70
N THR A 252 -1.81 15.12 15.26
CA THR A 252 -1.61 15.89 16.50
C THR A 252 -1.82 15.09 17.79
N CYS A 253 -2.20 13.82 17.70
CA CYS A 253 -2.51 12.97 18.83
C CYS A 253 -1.23 12.48 19.53
N ALA A 254 -0.93 13.04 20.70
CA ALA A 254 0.27 12.71 21.46
C ALA A 254 0.12 11.45 22.33
N ARG A 255 -1.09 10.90 22.47
CA ARG A 255 -1.37 9.71 23.30
C ARG A 255 -2.46 8.85 22.67
N VAL A 256 -2.10 7.61 22.37
CA VAL A 256 -3.00 6.58 21.86
C VAL A 256 -3.95 6.13 22.97
N GLU A 257 -5.24 6.23 22.71
CA GLU A 257 -6.30 5.89 23.65
C GLU A 257 -6.37 4.38 23.88
N HIS A 258 -6.35 3.62 22.80
CA HIS A 258 -6.46 2.17 22.80
C HIS A 258 -5.70 1.57 21.62
N LEU A 259 -4.93 0.53 21.90
CA LEU A 259 -4.25 -0.29 20.91
C LEU A 259 -4.61 -1.76 21.18
N GLU A 260 -5.20 -2.42 20.20
CA GLU A 260 -5.58 -3.83 20.23
C GLU A 260 -4.71 -4.60 19.23
N ILE A 261 -4.00 -5.63 19.70
CA ILE A 261 -3.29 -6.59 18.85
C ILE A 261 -4.12 -7.87 18.79
N ARG A 262 -4.45 -8.32 17.59
CA ARG A 262 -4.97 -9.67 17.31
C ARG A 262 -3.90 -10.49 16.64
N TRP A 263 -3.55 -11.59 17.28
CA TRP A 263 -2.52 -12.51 16.80
C TRP A 263 -3.12 -13.57 15.86
N PRO A 264 -2.33 -14.15 14.94
CA PRO A 264 -2.79 -15.24 14.08
C PRO A 264 -3.29 -16.47 14.85
N ASP A 265 -2.78 -16.71 16.05
CA ASP A 265 -3.24 -17.80 16.94
C ASP A 265 -4.57 -17.50 17.65
N GLY A 266 -5.19 -16.35 17.38
CA GLY A 266 -6.43 -15.89 17.98
C GLY A 266 -6.26 -15.22 19.35
N ALA A 267 -5.05 -15.15 19.90
CA ALA A 267 -4.80 -14.38 21.11
C ALA A 267 -5.01 -12.88 20.87
N ARG A 268 -5.21 -12.15 21.97
CA ARG A 268 -5.46 -10.72 21.95
C ARG A 268 -4.73 -10.03 23.09
N ASP A 269 -4.09 -8.91 22.77
CA ASP A 269 -3.52 -7.98 23.75
C ASP A 269 -4.15 -6.60 23.60
N ASP A 270 -4.34 -5.91 24.72
CA ASP A 270 -4.89 -4.56 24.77
C ASP A 270 -3.97 -3.65 25.59
N TYR A 271 -3.69 -2.48 25.03
CA TYR A 271 -2.88 -1.43 25.65
C TYR A 271 -3.66 -0.12 25.61
N TYR A 272 -3.49 0.70 26.64
CA TYR A 272 -4.21 1.96 26.79
C TYR A 272 -3.23 3.07 27.17
N ASP A 273 -3.57 4.30 26.78
CA ASP A 273 -2.85 5.50 27.19
C ASP A 273 -1.34 5.46 26.85
N LEU A 274 -1.01 4.94 25.66
CA LEU A 274 0.37 4.86 25.17
C LEU A 274 0.82 6.23 24.68
N ALA A 275 2.04 6.64 25.02
CA ALA A 275 2.62 7.85 24.44
C ALA A 275 2.89 7.67 22.93
N ALA A 276 2.78 8.74 22.16
CA ALA A 276 3.31 8.80 20.80
C ALA A 276 4.84 8.95 20.79
N ASP A 277 5.41 9.07 19.59
CA ASP A 277 6.81 9.36 19.28
C ASP A 277 7.77 8.31 19.83
N GLN A 278 7.40 7.04 19.68
CA GLN A 278 8.21 5.92 20.17
C GLN A 278 8.06 4.67 19.31
N VAL A 279 9.09 3.83 19.41
CA VAL A 279 9.02 2.44 19.02
C VAL A 279 8.41 1.64 20.18
N PHE A 280 7.28 1.00 19.94
CA PHE A 280 6.58 0.17 20.90
C PHE A 280 6.78 -1.32 20.59
N HIS A 281 7.27 -2.05 21.58
CA HIS A 281 7.51 -3.49 21.48
C HIS A 281 6.30 -4.26 22.03
N SER A 282 5.64 -5.08 21.20
CA SER A 282 4.63 -6.00 21.70
C SER A 282 5.31 -7.04 22.60
N GLY A 283 5.01 -7.06 23.90
CA GLY A 283 5.74 -7.85 24.90
C GLY A 283 5.60 -9.38 24.83
N ARG A 284 5.32 -9.95 23.66
CA ARG A 284 5.06 -11.37 23.42
C ARG A 284 6.17 -12.01 22.57
#